data_AF-A0A353H578-F1
#
_entry.id   AF-A0A353H578-F1
#
_cell.length_a   1.000
_cell.length_b   1.000
_cell.length_c   1.000
_cell.angle_alpha   90.00
_cell.angle_beta   90.00
_cell.angle_gamma   90.00
#
_symmetry.space_group_name_H-M   'P 1'
#
loop_
_entity.id
_entity.type
_entity.pdbx_description
1 polymer ?
#
loop_
_entity_poly.entity_id
_entity_poly.type
_entity_poly.pdbx_seq_one_letter_code
_entity_poly.pdbx_strand_id
1 'polypeptide(L)'
;MPLNLEHTRTLLQGFEFNPLFIEELGWDRYKTELDVSADGQNFLLNAFSEKRGMVVFLCEPSSDGAIPDYSTRRKIERQVTKSHHEHLIIYLDADRSKQIWQWVKREPGKPAACREHTYYAYQPGDSLIQKINNLAFSLEEEEQLTIFEVGKRTKKAFDVEKVTKRFYDRFKTEHGKFLKFLKGIPEEKFQRWYVSVMLNRLMFIYFIQKKGFLDNDNNYLLSRLNKSKQRGKDRYYKEFLCPLFFEGFAKKDEDRKPETNKLLGKVPYLDGGLFQEHQVEKLKGRNIHIEDAAFYNLFSFFDEYNWHLDERPLKADNEINPDVLGYIFEKYINQKQMGAYYTKEDITGYISKNTIIPFLFDQAQKKCKIAFEGEQSIWRLLKEDPDRYIYDAVKKGVELDLPEEIAVGIKNVSKRTEWNKPAPPEYA
;
A
#
# COMPACT_ATOMS: atom_id res chain seq x y z
N MET A 1 -14.30 21.44 -11.01
CA MET A 1 -14.93 20.99 -9.74
C MET A 1 -14.03 19.93 -9.11
N PRO A 2 -13.96 19.83 -7.77
CA PRO A 2 -13.35 18.66 -7.15
C PRO A 2 -14.15 17.41 -7.52
N LEU A 3 -13.44 16.33 -7.84
CA LEU A 3 -13.99 15.02 -8.16
C LEU A 3 -14.88 14.50 -7.02
N ASN A 4 -16.06 13.95 -7.35
CA ASN A 4 -16.92 13.34 -6.34
C ASN A 4 -16.36 11.95 -5.98
N LEU A 5 -15.68 11.86 -4.85
CA LEU A 5 -14.98 10.64 -4.43
C LEU A 5 -15.91 9.44 -4.26
N GLU A 6 -17.12 9.63 -3.73
CA GLU A 6 -18.05 8.51 -3.55
C GLU A 6 -18.62 8.05 -4.88
N HIS A 7 -19.04 8.97 -5.74
CA HIS A 7 -19.56 8.61 -7.05
C HIS A 7 -18.49 7.94 -7.91
N THR A 8 -17.28 8.52 -7.96
CA THR A 8 -16.13 7.92 -8.66
C THR A 8 -15.84 6.50 -8.18
N ARG A 9 -15.92 6.25 -6.87
CA ARG A 9 -15.74 4.90 -6.32
C ARG A 9 -16.78 3.93 -6.85
N THR A 10 -18.06 4.32 -6.83
CA THR A 10 -19.15 3.53 -7.37
C THR A 10 -18.93 3.21 -8.85
N LEU A 11 -18.52 4.20 -9.65
CA LEU A 11 -18.26 4.01 -11.08
C LEU A 11 -17.07 3.06 -11.33
N LEU A 12 -15.99 3.18 -10.57
CA LEU A 12 -14.84 2.27 -10.66
C LEU A 12 -15.22 0.84 -10.28
N GLN A 13 -15.97 0.65 -9.19
CA GLN A 13 -16.44 -0.67 -8.76
C GLN A 13 -17.42 -1.30 -9.76
N GLY A 14 -18.25 -0.47 -10.40
CA GLY A 14 -19.19 -0.87 -11.44
C GLY A 14 -18.58 -1.03 -12.83
N PHE A 15 -17.30 -0.72 -13.03
CA PHE A 15 -16.64 -0.73 -14.36
C PHE A 15 -17.29 0.25 -15.36
N GLU A 16 -17.86 1.34 -14.84
CA GLU A 16 -18.58 2.36 -15.59
C GLU A 16 -17.62 3.47 -16.05
N PHE A 17 -16.78 3.18 -17.04
CA PHE A 17 -15.70 4.09 -17.47
C PHE A 17 -16.19 5.31 -18.27
N ASN A 18 -17.28 5.18 -19.03
CA ASN A 18 -17.85 6.30 -19.77
C ASN A 18 -18.26 7.45 -18.84
N PRO A 19 -19.18 7.26 -17.88
CA PRO A 19 -19.56 8.33 -16.95
C PRO A 19 -18.36 8.77 -16.09
N LEU A 20 -17.44 7.87 -15.72
CA LEU A 20 -16.24 8.24 -14.98
C LEU A 20 -15.40 9.28 -15.74
N PHE A 21 -15.12 9.04 -17.02
CA PHE A 21 -14.28 9.96 -17.79
C PHE A 21 -15.02 11.23 -18.20
N ILE A 22 -16.30 11.11 -18.59
CA ILE A 22 -17.06 12.23 -19.12
C ILE A 22 -17.56 13.15 -18.00
N GLU A 23 -18.16 12.59 -16.96
CA GLU A 23 -18.87 13.35 -15.93
C GLU A 23 -17.94 13.76 -14.78
N GLU A 24 -17.06 12.86 -14.33
CA GLU A 24 -16.17 13.14 -13.19
C GLU A 24 -14.82 13.74 -13.61
N LEU A 25 -14.24 13.28 -14.73
CA LEU A 25 -12.93 13.74 -15.18
C LEU A 25 -12.98 14.87 -16.22
N GLY A 26 -14.15 15.16 -16.79
CA GLY A 26 -14.30 16.21 -17.81
C GLY A 26 -13.60 15.89 -19.13
N TRP A 27 -13.56 14.62 -19.52
CA TRP A 27 -13.05 14.18 -20.81
C TRP A 27 -14.16 14.14 -21.87
N ASP A 28 -13.74 14.07 -23.13
CA ASP A 28 -14.62 14.14 -24.27
C ASP A 28 -15.03 12.74 -24.71
N ARG A 29 -16.25 12.61 -25.26
CA ARG A 29 -16.73 11.36 -25.87
C ARG A 29 -15.93 11.09 -27.13
N TYR A 30 -15.40 9.89 -27.24
CA TYR A 30 -14.66 9.46 -28.42
C TYR A 30 -14.95 8.00 -28.68
N LYS A 31 -15.17 7.61 -29.94
CA LYS A 31 -15.46 6.22 -30.29
C LYS A 31 -14.62 5.81 -31.47
N THR A 32 -13.75 4.82 -31.27
CA THR A 32 -12.92 4.20 -32.29
C THR A 32 -12.55 2.80 -31.80
N GLU A 33 -12.47 1.85 -32.71
CA GLU A 33 -12.08 0.49 -32.40
C GLU A 33 -10.72 0.21 -33.03
N LEU A 34 -9.88 -0.54 -32.32
CA LEU A 34 -8.56 -0.92 -32.80
C LEU A 34 -8.31 -2.40 -32.53
N ASP A 35 -8.17 -3.17 -33.60
CA ASP A 35 -7.72 -4.55 -33.54
C ASP A 35 -6.19 -4.62 -33.49
N VAL A 36 -5.69 -5.26 -32.44
CA VAL A 36 -4.25 -5.37 -32.20
C VAL A 36 -3.85 -6.83 -32.07
N SER A 37 -2.89 -7.25 -32.89
CA SER A 37 -2.30 -8.59 -32.77
C SER A 37 -1.05 -8.57 -31.89
N ALA A 38 -1.02 -9.44 -30.88
CA ALA A 38 0.12 -9.67 -30.00
C ALA A 38 0.18 -11.16 -29.60
N ASP A 39 1.36 -11.77 -29.72
CA ASP A 39 1.60 -13.18 -29.37
C ASP A 39 0.66 -14.20 -30.05
N GLY A 40 0.27 -13.90 -31.29
CA GLY A 40 -0.63 -14.76 -32.06
C GLY A 40 -2.09 -14.68 -31.63
N GLN A 41 -2.43 -13.80 -30.69
CA GLN A 41 -3.79 -13.47 -30.28
C GLN A 41 -4.18 -12.08 -30.80
N ASN A 42 -5.46 -11.87 -31.02
CA ASN A 42 -6.01 -10.57 -31.40
C ASN A 42 -6.79 -9.99 -30.22
N PHE A 43 -6.56 -8.71 -29.96
CA PHE A 43 -7.16 -7.93 -28.88
C PHE A 43 -7.94 -6.77 -29.48
N LEU A 44 -9.21 -6.66 -29.09
CA LEU A 44 -10.06 -5.53 -29.45
C LEU A 44 -9.92 -4.44 -28.39
N LEU A 45 -9.49 -3.25 -28.83
CA LEU A 45 -9.43 -2.06 -27.99
C LEU A 45 -10.49 -1.04 -28.42
N ASN A 46 -11.41 -0.76 -27.51
CA ASN A 46 -12.50 0.20 -27.69
C ASN A 46 -12.10 1.54 -27.07
N ALA A 47 -11.84 2.54 -27.89
CA ALA A 47 -11.72 3.90 -27.40
C ALA A 47 -13.11 4.41 -27.02
N PHE A 48 -13.24 4.96 -25.82
CA PHE A 48 -14.50 5.50 -25.30
C PHE A 48 -14.39 6.97 -24.89
N SER A 49 -13.18 7.48 -24.71
CA SER A 49 -12.95 8.86 -24.33
C SER A 49 -11.61 9.39 -24.84
N GLU A 50 -11.56 10.70 -25.09
CA GLU A 50 -10.31 11.40 -25.38
C GLU A 50 -10.19 12.70 -24.60
N LYS A 51 -8.97 13.24 -24.52
CA LYS A 51 -8.74 14.64 -24.16
C LYS A 51 -7.60 15.23 -24.97
N ARG A 52 -7.93 16.15 -25.88
CA ARG A 52 -6.96 16.86 -26.73
C ARG A 52 -5.97 15.93 -27.46
N GLY A 53 -6.43 14.75 -27.91
CA GLY A 53 -5.61 13.75 -28.58
C GLY A 53 -4.98 12.66 -27.69
N MET A 54 -5.15 12.73 -26.36
CA MET A 54 -4.87 11.60 -25.46
C MET A 54 -6.09 10.68 -25.44
N VAL A 55 -5.96 9.44 -25.92
CA VAL A 55 -7.09 8.51 -26.05
C VAL A 55 -7.09 7.46 -24.95
N VAL A 56 -8.27 7.16 -24.40
CA VAL A 56 -8.46 6.07 -23.44
C VAL A 56 -9.10 4.88 -24.12
N PHE A 57 -8.39 3.76 -24.10
CA PHE A 57 -8.86 2.50 -24.63
C PHE A 57 -9.29 1.57 -23.50
N LEU A 58 -10.38 0.87 -23.71
CA LEU A 58 -10.75 -0.33 -22.98
C LEU A 58 -10.34 -1.55 -23.81
N CYS A 59 -9.48 -2.40 -23.26
CA CYS A 59 -9.16 -3.68 -23.87
C CYS A 59 -10.14 -4.73 -23.33
N GLU A 60 -10.93 -5.31 -24.22
CA GLU A 60 -11.84 -6.38 -23.85
C GLU A 60 -11.08 -7.63 -23.38
N PRO A 61 -11.70 -8.47 -22.52
CA PRO A 61 -11.10 -9.72 -22.07
C PRO A 61 -10.72 -10.62 -23.25
N SER A 62 -9.60 -11.32 -23.13
CA SER A 62 -9.17 -12.32 -24.10
C SER A 62 -10.15 -13.51 -24.12
N SER A 63 -10.02 -14.42 -25.09
CA SER A 63 -10.90 -15.59 -25.20
C SER A 63 -10.85 -16.54 -24.01
N ASP A 64 -9.78 -16.49 -23.20
CA ASP A 64 -9.64 -17.22 -21.93
C ASP A 64 -10.21 -16.47 -20.73
N GLY A 65 -10.79 -15.29 -20.96
CA GLY A 65 -11.37 -14.40 -19.93
C GLY A 65 -10.33 -13.70 -19.04
N ALA A 66 -9.04 -13.98 -19.22
CA ALA A 66 -7.98 -13.41 -18.39
C ALA A 66 -7.45 -12.10 -18.98
N ILE A 67 -6.95 -11.23 -18.09
CA ILE A 67 -6.16 -10.07 -18.51
C ILE A 67 -4.82 -10.57 -19.08
N PRO A 68 -4.40 -10.15 -20.29
CA PRO A 68 -3.14 -10.57 -20.91
C PRO A 68 -1.96 -10.32 -19.98
N ASP A 69 -0.91 -11.14 -20.03
CA ASP A 69 0.26 -10.95 -19.16
C ASP A 69 1.01 -9.63 -19.44
N TYR A 70 1.93 -9.24 -18.55
CA TYR A 70 2.69 -7.98 -18.70
C TYR A 70 3.45 -7.89 -20.02
N SER A 71 4.00 -9.00 -20.51
CA SER A 71 4.77 -9.04 -21.75
C SER A 71 3.88 -8.82 -22.98
N THR A 72 2.68 -9.40 -22.98
CA THR A 72 1.66 -9.24 -24.03
C THR A 72 1.07 -7.83 -23.98
N ARG A 73 0.74 -7.28 -22.80
CA ARG A 73 0.27 -5.89 -22.66
C ARG A 73 1.28 -4.88 -23.21
N ARG A 74 2.59 -5.10 -23.01
CA ARG A 74 3.63 -4.26 -23.63
C ARG A 74 3.67 -4.35 -25.16
N LYS A 75 3.30 -5.48 -25.75
CA LYS A 75 3.21 -5.64 -27.21
C LYS A 75 1.96 -4.95 -27.75
N ILE A 76 0.83 -5.09 -27.04
CA ILE A 76 -0.43 -4.38 -27.34
C ILE A 76 -0.17 -2.87 -27.37
N GLU A 77 0.39 -2.32 -26.30
CA GLU A 77 0.74 -0.91 -26.18
C GLU A 77 1.60 -0.38 -27.34
N ARG A 78 2.61 -1.14 -27.78
CA ARG A 78 3.46 -0.77 -28.92
C ARG A 78 2.68 -0.69 -30.23
N GLN A 79 1.65 -1.52 -30.40
CA GLN A 79 0.80 -1.47 -31.58
C GLN A 79 -0.16 -0.28 -31.49
N VAL A 80 -0.79 -0.05 -30.33
CA VAL A 80 -1.64 1.13 -30.08
C VAL A 80 -0.88 2.43 -30.35
N THR A 81 0.40 2.50 -29.94
CA THR A 81 1.29 3.65 -30.18
C THR A 81 1.41 4.05 -31.64
N LYS A 82 1.26 3.11 -32.59
CA LYS A 82 1.36 3.40 -34.03
C LYS A 82 0.18 4.23 -34.54
N SER A 83 -0.99 4.07 -33.92
CA SER A 83 -2.22 4.80 -34.28
C SER A 83 -2.43 6.01 -33.37
N HIS A 84 -2.18 5.86 -32.08
CA HIS A 84 -2.39 6.88 -31.06
C HIS A 84 -1.14 6.98 -30.18
N HIS A 85 -0.36 8.04 -30.35
CA HIS A 85 0.91 8.18 -29.62
C HIS A 85 0.69 8.40 -28.12
N GLU A 86 -0.28 9.24 -27.77
CA GLU A 86 -0.66 9.53 -26.39
C GLU A 86 -1.94 8.74 -26.05
N HIS A 87 -1.82 7.79 -25.13
CA HIS A 87 -2.94 6.95 -24.74
C HIS A 87 -2.81 6.37 -23.32
N LEU A 88 -3.94 5.92 -22.82
CA LEU A 88 -4.12 5.13 -21.61
C LEU A 88 -4.91 3.86 -21.99
N ILE A 89 -4.49 2.68 -21.53
CA ILE A 89 -5.21 1.43 -21.78
C ILE A 89 -5.70 0.86 -20.46
N ILE A 90 -6.99 0.53 -20.38
CA ILE A 90 -7.61 -0.14 -19.24
C ILE A 90 -7.92 -1.56 -19.68
N TYR A 91 -7.38 -2.55 -18.98
CA TYR A 91 -7.62 -3.97 -19.24
C TYR A 91 -8.56 -4.56 -18.19
N LEU A 92 -9.50 -5.39 -18.63
CA LEU A 92 -10.49 -6.06 -17.78
C LEU A 92 -10.36 -7.58 -17.87
N ASP A 93 -10.69 -8.27 -16.79
CA ASP A 93 -11.03 -9.69 -16.83
C ASP A 93 -12.51 -9.90 -17.17
N ALA A 94 -12.87 -11.09 -17.64
CA ALA A 94 -14.25 -11.44 -17.98
C ALA A 94 -15.19 -11.36 -16.78
N ASP A 95 -14.69 -11.74 -15.59
CA ASP A 95 -15.45 -11.74 -14.34
C ASP A 95 -15.70 -10.33 -13.78
N ARG A 96 -15.12 -9.29 -14.40
CA ARG A 96 -15.16 -7.90 -13.91
C ARG A 96 -14.80 -7.85 -12.43
N SER A 97 -13.70 -8.51 -12.07
CA SER A 97 -13.15 -8.48 -10.72
C SER A 97 -11.91 -7.59 -10.64
N LYS A 98 -11.25 -7.37 -11.79
CA LYS A 98 -9.91 -6.78 -11.88
C LYS A 98 -9.78 -5.81 -13.04
N GLN A 99 -9.05 -4.73 -12.79
CA GLN A 99 -8.70 -3.70 -13.75
C GLN A 99 -7.18 -3.49 -13.73
N ILE A 100 -6.57 -3.33 -14.90
CA ILE A 100 -5.19 -2.85 -15.00
C ILE A 100 -5.18 -1.58 -15.86
N TRP A 101 -4.77 -0.47 -15.25
CA TRP A 101 -4.63 0.82 -15.91
C TRP A 101 -3.17 1.01 -16.33
N GLN A 102 -2.91 1.04 -17.62
CA GLN A 102 -1.58 1.08 -18.19
C GLN A 102 -1.34 2.40 -18.94
N TRP A 103 -0.32 3.13 -18.50
CA TRP A 103 0.19 4.33 -19.18
C TRP A 103 1.68 4.19 -19.45
N VAL A 104 2.15 4.69 -20.59
CA VAL A 104 3.56 4.63 -20.96
C VAL A 104 4.19 6.00 -20.96
N LYS A 105 5.21 6.14 -20.13
CA LYS A 105 6.05 7.31 -20.10
C LYS A 105 7.03 7.31 -21.26
N ARG A 106 6.98 8.36 -22.06
CA ARG A 106 7.90 8.59 -23.19
C ARG A 106 8.69 9.87 -22.92
N GLU A 107 10.02 9.77 -22.96
CA GLU A 107 10.94 10.92 -22.81
C GLU A 107 11.97 10.86 -23.94
N PRO A 108 12.26 11.98 -24.63
CA PRO A 108 13.28 12.00 -25.67
C PRO A 108 14.63 11.48 -25.16
N GLY A 109 15.25 10.57 -25.90
CA GLY A 109 16.55 9.99 -25.55
C GLY A 109 16.52 8.94 -24.44
N LYS A 110 15.34 8.53 -23.94
CA LYS A 110 15.22 7.43 -22.95
C LYS A 110 14.28 6.33 -23.46
N PRO A 111 14.51 5.07 -23.04
CA PRO A 111 13.57 3.99 -23.29
C PRO A 111 12.19 4.30 -22.68
N ALA A 112 11.13 3.92 -23.40
CA ALA A 112 9.76 4.03 -22.90
C ALA A 112 9.58 3.18 -21.63
N ALA A 113 8.98 3.77 -20.60
CA ALA A 113 8.74 3.13 -19.31
C ALA A 113 7.25 2.88 -19.11
N CYS A 114 6.86 1.62 -19.02
CA CYS A 114 5.48 1.21 -18.79
C CYS A 114 5.12 1.34 -17.31
N ARG A 115 3.99 1.99 -17.01
CA ARG A 115 3.44 2.20 -15.68
C ARG A 115 2.07 1.56 -15.61
N GLU A 116 1.86 0.71 -14.61
CA GLU A 116 0.58 0.03 -14.41
C GLU A 116 0.05 0.31 -13.01
N HIS A 117 -1.27 0.38 -12.89
CA HIS A 117 -1.98 0.33 -11.63
C HIS A 117 -3.04 -0.76 -11.69
N THR A 118 -2.93 -1.76 -10.84
CA THR A 118 -3.94 -2.80 -10.68
C THR A 118 -4.96 -2.36 -9.64
N TYR A 119 -6.23 -2.54 -9.94
CA TYR A 119 -7.34 -2.31 -9.04
C TYR A 119 -8.26 -3.54 -9.07
N TYR A 120 -8.78 -3.93 -7.91
CA TYR A 120 -9.78 -4.99 -7.81
C TYR A 120 -11.09 -4.40 -7.29
N ALA A 121 -12.23 -4.84 -7.83
CA ALA A 121 -13.54 -4.25 -7.55
C ALA A 121 -13.92 -4.29 -6.06
N TYR A 122 -13.47 -5.32 -5.33
CA TYR A 122 -13.70 -5.44 -3.88
C TYR A 122 -12.91 -4.41 -3.04
N GLN A 123 -11.96 -3.70 -3.65
CA GLN A 123 -11.17 -2.68 -2.96
C GLN A 123 -11.89 -1.32 -2.96
N PRO A 124 -11.69 -0.49 -1.92
CA PRO A 124 -12.23 0.87 -1.87
C PRO A 124 -11.76 1.79 -3.02
N GLY A 125 -10.64 1.47 -3.67
CA GLY A 125 -10.18 2.18 -4.87
C GLY A 125 -9.58 3.56 -4.63
N ASP A 126 -9.43 4.01 -3.38
CA ASP A 126 -8.91 5.36 -3.04
C ASP A 126 -7.59 5.68 -3.72
N SER A 127 -6.73 4.68 -3.91
CA SER A 127 -5.48 4.84 -4.65
C SER A 127 -5.72 5.19 -6.12
N LEU A 128 -6.51 4.40 -6.84
CA LEU A 128 -6.82 4.69 -8.24
C LEU A 128 -7.55 6.03 -8.36
N ILE A 129 -8.53 6.30 -7.49
CA ILE A 129 -9.30 7.55 -7.42
C ILE A 129 -8.36 8.77 -7.30
N GLN A 130 -7.34 8.70 -6.44
CA GLN A 130 -6.38 9.80 -6.29
C GLN A 130 -5.51 9.99 -7.53
N LYS A 131 -5.13 8.91 -8.22
CA LYS A 131 -4.38 9.01 -9.48
C LYS A 131 -5.24 9.66 -10.55
N ILE A 132 -6.45 9.15 -10.78
CA ILE A 132 -7.34 9.68 -11.82
C ILE A 132 -7.88 11.06 -11.48
N ASN A 133 -7.92 11.48 -10.21
CA ASN A 133 -8.20 12.88 -9.86
C ASN A 133 -7.19 13.86 -10.48
N ASN A 134 -5.94 13.44 -10.72
CA ASN A 134 -4.99 14.27 -11.47
C ASN A 134 -5.30 14.32 -12.98
N LEU A 135 -6.20 13.47 -13.49
CA LEU A 135 -6.70 13.49 -14.87
C LEU A 135 -7.98 14.33 -15.02
N ALA A 136 -8.54 14.88 -13.94
CA ALA A 136 -9.74 15.71 -14.03
C ALA A 136 -9.41 17.08 -14.63
N PHE A 137 -10.27 17.60 -15.51
CA PHE A 137 -10.19 18.93 -16.11
C PHE A 137 -11.49 19.69 -15.86
N SER A 138 -11.40 20.96 -15.47
CA SER A 138 -12.60 21.82 -15.40
C SER A 138 -12.89 22.47 -16.75
N LEU A 139 -14.15 22.91 -16.94
CA LEU A 139 -14.56 23.67 -18.12
C LEU A 139 -13.76 24.97 -18.29
N GLU A 140 -13.30 25.58 -17.20
CA GLU A 140 -12.47 26.79 -17.22
C GLU A 140 -11.07 26.53 -17.81
N GLU A 141 -10.59 25.29 -17.74
CA GLU A 141 -9.26 24.90 -18.25
C GLU A 141 -9.28 24.59 -19.75
N GLU A 142 -10.46 24.35 -20.34
CA GLU A 142 -10.64 23.92 -21.74
C GLU A 142 -9.98 24.84 -22.78
N GLU A 143 -10.12 26.15 -22.60
CA GLU A 143 -9.65 27.13 -23.59
C GLU A 143 -8.12 27.13 -23.74
N GLN A 144 -7.41 26.74 -22.68
CA GLN A 144 -5.95 26.73 -22.63
C GLN A 144 -5.37 25.31 -22.74
N LEU A 145 -6.21 24.28 -22.71
CA LEU A 145 -5.76 22.90 -22.60
C LEU A 145 -5.14 22.38 -23.91
N THR A 146 -3.92 21.90 -23.80
CA THR A 146 -3.14 21.27 -24.86
C THR A 146 -2.83 19.81 -24.52
N ILE A 147 -2.48 19.01 -25.54
CA ILE A 147 -1.99 17.64 -25.35
C ILE A 147 -0.79 17.56 -24.39
N PHE A 148 0.04 18.60 -24.33
CA PHE A 148 1.19 18.66 -23.44
C PHE A 148 0.77 18.76 -21.97
N GLU A 149 -0.24 19.57 -21.63
CA GLU A 149 -0.78 19.64 -20.27
C GLU A 149 -1.47 18.34 -19.88
N VAL A 150 -2.24 17.73 -20.79
CA VAL A 150 -2.86 16.42 -20.57
C VAL A 150 -1.81 15.35 -20.29
N GLY A 151 -0.73 15.32 -21.08
CA GLY A 151 0.42 14.43 -20.87
C GLY A 151 1.13 14.68 -19.53
N LYS A 152 1.29 15.95 -19.13
CA LYS A 152 1.88 16.32 -17.82
C LYS A 152 1.02 15.84 -16.65
N ARG A 153 -0.30 15.98 -16.74
CA ARG A 153 -1.26 15.48 -15.73
C ARG A 153 -1.25 13.96 -15.64
N THR A 154 -1.26 13.29 -16.78
CA THR A 154 -1.18 11.82 -16.85
C THR A 154 0.13 11.30 -16.28
N LYS A 155 1.25 11.97 -16.56
CA LYS A 155 2.54 11.67 -15.93
C LYS A 155 2.49 11.83 -14.41
N LYS A 156 1.86 12.89 -13.90
CA LYS A 156 1.68 13.08 -12.45
C LYS A 156 0.82 11.97 -11.84
N ALA A 157 -0.22 11.52 -12.54
CA ALA A 157 -1.10 10.44 -12.09
C ALA A 157 -0.37 9.08 -11.98
N PHE A 158 0.49 8.73 -12.94
CA PHE A 158 1.04 7.37 -13.05
C PHE A 158 2.56 7.22 -12.79
N ASP A 159 3.36 8.30 -12.75
CA ASP A 159 4.84 8.25 -12.54
C ASP A 159 5.26 8.42 -11.05
N VAL A 160 4.53 7.78 -10.12
CA VAL A 160 4.73 7.87 -8.64
C VAL A 160 6.08 7.31 -8.17
N GLU A 161 6.75 6.48 -8.99
CA GLU A 161 8.04 5.86 -8.70
C GLU A 161 9.18 6.88 -8.40
N LYS A 162 9.02 8.14 -8.83
CA LYS A 162 10.00 9.20 -8.56
C LYS A 162 10.12 9.58 -7.09
N VAL A 163 9.02 9.62 -6.34
CA VAL A 163 9.05 10.01 -4.93
C VAL A 163 9.74 8.93 -4.11
N THR A 164 9.34 7.67 -4.31
CA THR A 164 9.96 6.50 -3.69
C THR A 164 11.45 6.43 -3.99
N LYS A 165 11.85 6.64 -5.26
CA LYS A 165 13.27 6.65 -5.64
C LYS A 165 14.04 7.82 -5.03
N ARG A 166 13.48 9.03 -5.06
CA ARG A 166 14.12 10.23 -4.50
C ARG A 166 14.30 10.12 -2.99
N PHE A 167 13.26 9.70 -2.27
CA PHE A 167 13.36 9.43 -0.84
C PHE A 167 14.39 8.35 -0.57
N TYR A 168 14.41 7.26 -1.35
CA TYR A 168 15.40 6.19 -1.21
C TYR A 168 16.85 6.67 -1.42
N ASP A 169 17.10 7.48 -2.44
CA ASP A 169 18.44 8.04 -2.71
C ASP A 169 18.88 9.02 -1.61
N ARG A 170 17.94 9.84 -1.10
CA ARG A 170 18.18 10.68 0.09
C ARG A 170 18.41 9.84 1.34
N PHE A 171 17.62 8.80 1.56
CA PHE A 171 17.74 7.87 2.68
C PHE A 171 19.12 7.21 2.72
N LYS A 172 19.67 6.78 1.57
CA LYS A 172 21.05 6.27 1.49
C LYS A 172 22.08 7.29 1.95
N THR A 173 21.90 8.54 1.55
CA THR A 173 22.79 9.64 1.89
C THR A 173 22.75 9.91 3.40
N GLU A 174 21.55 9.97 3.98
CA GLU A 174 21.36 10.16 5.41
C GLU A 174 21.83 8.96 6.23
N HIS A 175 21.65 7.73 5.75
CA HIS A 175 22.23 6.52 6.36
C HIS A 175 23.76 6.62 6.44
N GLY A 176 24.42 7.00 5.35
CA GLY A 176 25.87 7.18 5.33
C GLY A 176 26.37 8.30 6.26
N LYS A 177 25.58 9.37 6.44
CA LYS A 177 25.86 10.40 7.44
C LYS A 177 25.68 9.87 8.87
N PHE A 178 24.57 9.18 9.13
CA PHE A 178 24.25 8.60 10.43
C PHE A 178 25.33 7.62 10.90
N LEU A 179 25.85 6.79 9.98
CA LEU A 179 26.94 5.84 10.23
C LEU A 179 28.18 6.50 10.85
N LYS A 180 28.51 7.74 10.48
CA LYS A 180 29.68 8.46 11.01
C LYS A 180 29.54 8.84 12.49
N PHE A 181 28.31 8.91 13.00
CA PHE A 181 28.02 9.23 14.40
C PHE A 181 27.89 7.98 15.29
N LEU A 182 27.92 6.78 14.69
CA LEU A 182 27.83 5.51 15.40
C LEU A 182 29.22 5.05 15.88
N LYS A 183 29.32 4.71 17.15
CA LYS A 183 30.52 4.15 17.80
C LYS A 183 30.15 2.88 18.57
N GLY A 184 31.16 2.04 18.83
CA GLY A 184 31.02 0.87 19.71
C GLY A 184 30.66 -0.45 19.04
N ILE A 185 30.57 -0.48 17.71
CA ILE A 185 30.44 -1.71 16.91
C ILE A 185 31.71 -1.84 16.05
N PRO A 186 32.56 -2.87 16.25
CA PRO A 186 33.87 -2.95 15.58
C PRO A 186 33.79 -3.21 14.07
N GLU A 187 32.85 -4.04 13.64
CA GLU A 187 32.77 -4.48 12.24
C GLU A 187 31.85 -3.59 11.43
N GLU A 188 32.35 -3.06 10.30
CA GLU A 188 31.62 -2.14 9.44
C GLU A 188 30.31 -2.73 8.90
N LYS A 189 30.29 -4.04 8.59
CA LYS A 189 29.08 -4.74 8.16
C LYS A 189 27.99 -4.70 9.23
N PHE A 190 28.35 -4.95 10.49
CA PHE A 190 27.42 -4.88 11.62
C PHE A 190 26.99 -3.44 11.92
N GLN A 191 27.88 -2.45 11.73
CA GLN A 191 27.50 -1.04 11.85
C GLN A 191 26.42 -0.67 10.82
N ARG A 192 26.66 -0.94 9.53
CA ARG A 192 25.72 -0.61 8.45
C ARG A 192 24.36 -1.28 8.66
N TRP A 193 24.36 -2.55 9.05
CA TRP A 193 23.14 -3.28 9.35
C TRP A 193 22.40 -2.68 10.55
N TYR A 194 23.12 -2.34 11.61
CA TYR A 194 22.53 -1.74 12.80
C TYR A 194 21.94 -0.36 12.54
N VAL A 195 22.62 0.48 11.75
CA VAL A 195 22.06 1.78 11.31
C VAL A 195 20.77 1.59 10.53
N SER A 196 20.67 0.57 9.67
CA SER A 196 19.42 0.29 8.93
C SER A 196 18.28 -0.09 9.87
N VAL A 197 18.54 -0.94 10.87
CA VAL A 197 17.56 -1.30 11.89
C VAL A 197 17.11 -0.06 12.67
N MET A 198 18.05 0.80 13.07
CA MET A 198 17.77 2.05 13.79
C MET A 198 16.90 3.01 12.97
N LEU A 199 17.28 3.28 11.72
CA LEU A 199 16.53 4.16 10.84
C LEU A 199 15.13 3.60 10.57
N ASN A 200 14.98 2.29 10.38
CA ASN A 200 13.68 1.67 10.18
C ASN A 200 12.76 1.84 11.40
N ARG A 201 13.28 1.58 12.61
CA ARG A 201 12.55 1.83 13.87
C ARG A 201 12.10 3.28 13.98
N LEU A 202 12.98 4.23 13.69
CA LEU A 202 12.68 5.66 13.78
C LEU A 202 11.66 6.11 12.73
N MET A 203 11.73 5.58 11.50
CA MET A 203 10.72 5.84 10.47
C MET A 203 9.34 5.33 10.89
N PHE A 204 9.25 4.10 11.42
CA PHE A 204 7.98 3.56 11.93
C PHE A 204 7.39 4.46 13.03
N ILE A 205 8.23 4.90 13.95
CA ILE A 205 7.83 5.81 15.03
C ILE A 205 7.32 7.14 14.46
N TYR A 206 7.95 7.65 13.39
CA TYR A 206 7.50 8.86 12.69
C TYR A 206 6.09 8.73 12.10
N PHE A 207 5.71 7.56 11.61
CA PHE A 207 4.34 7.34 11.12
C PHE A 207 3.32 7.39 12.26
N ILE A 208 3.56 6.65 13.34
CA ILE A 208 2.59 6.55 14.44
C ILE A 208 2.52 7.83 15.28
N GLN A 209 3.62 8.58 15.42
CA GLN A 209 3.59 9.85 16.15
C GLN A 209 2.68 10.87 15.47
N LYS A 210 2.62 10.89 14.12
CA LYS A 210 1.77 11.84 13.38
C LYS A 210 0.26 11.58 13.55
N LYS A 211 -0.14 10.47 14.17
CA LYS A 211 -1.52 10.21 14.62
C LYS A 211 -1.77 10.55 16.09
N GLY A 212 -0.78 11.09 16.80
CA GLY A 212 -0.88 11.34 18.23
C GLY A 212 -0.81 10.08 19.10
N PHE A 213 -0.37 8.94 18.56
CA PHE A 213 -0.27 7.70 19.35
C PHE A 213 0.84 7.73 20.39
N LEU A 214 1.81 8.66 20.27
CA LEU A 214 2.91 8.80 21.20
C LEU A 214 2.71 10.06 22.04
N ASP A 215 2.12 9.87 23.22
CA ASP A 215 1.88 10.90 24.23
C ASP A 215 1.08 12.10 23.67
N ASN A 216 0.24 11.85 22.66
CA ASN A 216 -0.50 12.86 21.91
C ASN A 216 0.39 13.97 21.29
N ASP A 217 1.66 13.66 21.04
CA ASP A 217 2.66 14.56 20.49
C ASP A 217 3.03 14.18 19.04
N ASN A 218 2.62 15.01 18.08
CA ASN A 218 2.91 14.81 16.66
C ASN A 218 4.41 14.98 16.30
N ASN A 219 5.21 15.50 17.23
CA ASN A 219 6.66 15.69 17.12
C ASN A 219 7.41 14.96 18.23
N TYR A 220 6.82 13.88 18.78
CA TYR A 220 7.29 13.15 19.96
C TYR A 220 8.80 12.90 20.00
N LEU A 221 9.39 12.36 18.92
CA LEU A 221 10.83 12.09 18.87
C LEU A 221 11.69 13.36 19.04
N LEU A 222 11.37 14.44 18.33
CA LEU A 222 12.10 15.70 18.43
C LEU A 222 11.89 16.36 19.80
N SER A 223 10.66 16.35 20.31
CA SER A 223 10.32 16.86 21.64
C SER A 223 11.14 16.15 22.73
N ARG A 224 11.26 14.83 22.64
CA ARG A 224 11.99 14.00 23.61
C ARG A 224 13.51 14.14 23.45
N LEU A 225 14.01 14.32 22.23
CA LEU A 225 15.42 14.66 21.98
C LEU A 225 15.81 15.98 22.62
N ASN A 226 14.99 17.02 22.46
CA ASN A 226 15.21 18.33 23.09
C ASN A 226 15.18 18.26 24.62
N LYS A 227 14.29 17.45 25.21
CA LYS A 227 14.28 17.19 26.66
C LYS A 227 15.54 16.43 27.10
N SER A 228 16.00 15.45 26.33
CA SER A 228 17.22 14.69 26.64
C SER A 228 18.46 15.58 26.65
N LYS A 229 18.57 16.52 25.70
CA LYS A 229 19.68 17.48 25.61
C LYS A 229 19.86 18.31 26.89
N GLN A 230 18.77 18.61 27.60
CA GLN A 230 18.82 19.33 28.88
C GLN A 230 19.48 18.52 30.01
N ARG A 231 19.53 17.18 29.89
CA ARG A 231 20.13 16.27 30.89
C ARG A 231 21.60 15.95 30.58
N GLY A 232 22.08 16.29 29.39
CA GLY A 232 23.47 16.11 28.98
C GLY A 232 23.58 15.73 27.51
N LYS A 233 24.80 15.84 26.98
CA LYS A 233 25.13 15.56 25.59
C LYS A 233 25.13 14.05 25.29
N ASP A 234 24.63 13.67 24.12
CA ASP A 234 24.75 12.33 23.53
C ASP A 234 24.12 11.22 24.39
N ARG A 235 22.98 11.56 25.03
CA ARG A 235 22.24 10.69 25.95
C ARG A 235 20.96 10.13 25.35
N TYR A 236 20.47 10.71 24.25
CA TYR A 236 19.13 10.41 23.73
C TYR A 236 18.96 8.93 23.37
N TYR A 237 19.96 8.33 22.74
CA TYR A 237 19.91 6.92 22.37
C TYR A 237 19.75 6.01 23.59
N LYS A 238 20.65 6.08 24.57
CA LYS A 238 20.66 5.17 25.73
C LYS A 238 19.57 5.49 26.74
N GLU A 239 19.36 6.77 27.06
CA GLU A 239 18.46 7.19 28.14
C GLU A 239 17.00 7.34 27.70
N PHE A 240 16.71 7.36 26.39
CA PHE A 240 15.34 7.52 25.90
C PHE A 240 14.96 6.48 24.84
N LEU A 241 15.70 6.35 23.73
CA LEU A 241 15.32 5.42 22.66
C LEU A 241 15.36 3.95 23.11
N CYS A 242 16.40 3.53 23.85
CA CYS A 242 16.46 2.16 24.38
C CYS A 242 15.26 1.85 25.31
N PRO A 243 14.93 2.67 26.33
CA PRO A 243 13.69 2.51 27.09
C PRO A 243 12.42 2.51 26.23
N LEU A 244 12.33 3.39 25.23
CA LEU A 244 11.17 3.43 24.34
C LEU A 244 11.00 2.09 23.59
N PHE A 245 12.08 1.53 23.06
CA PHE A 245 12.04 0.29 22.28
C PHE A 245 11.80 -0.94 23.16
N PHE A 246 12.60 -1.11 24.20
CA PHE A 246 12.69 -2.36 24.96
C PHE A 246 11.79 -2.42 26.18
N GLU A 247 11.19 -1.29 26.57
CA GLU A 247 10.18 -1.24 27.63
C GLU A 247 8.88 -0.68 27.07
N GLY A 248 8.91 0.51 26.45
CA GLY A 248 7.74 1.22 25.94
C GLY A 248 6.89 0.38 25.00
N PHE A 249 7.49 -0.06 23.89
CA PHE A 249 6.83 -0.86 22.86
C PHE A 249 6.82 -2.37 23.13
N ALA A 250 7.58 -2.84 24.11
CA ALA A 250 7.77 -4.25 24.41
C ALA A 250 7.07 -4.74 25.68
N LYS A 251 6.48 -3.84 26.49
CA LYS A 251 5.71 -4.20 27.69
C LYS A 251 4.45 -3.34 27.80
N LYS A 252 3.41 -3.87 28.43
CA LYS A 252 2.20 -3.10 28.75
C LYS A 252 2.50 -2.04 29.80
N ASP A 253 1.69 -0.98 29.84
CA ASP A 253 1.88 0.15 30.74
C ASP A 253 1.96 -0.26 32.23
N GLU A 254 1.15 -1.25 32.62
CA GLU A 254 1.09 -1.83 33.96
C GLU A 254 2.36 -2.62 34.36
N ASP A 255 3.09 -3.16 33.39
CA ASP A 255 4.30 -3.97 33.60
C ASP A 255 5.58 -3.13 33.59
N ARG A 256 5.49 -1.84 33.28
CA ARG A 256 6.62 -0.92 33.20
C ARG A 256 6.87 -0.24 34.54
N LYS A 257 8.15 0.04 34.82
CA LYS A 257 8.53 0.82 36.01
C LYS A 257 7.90 2.22 35.95
N PRO A 258 7.46 2.80 37.08
CA PRO A 258 6.85 4.14 37.12
C PRO A 258 7.74 5.23 36.49
N GLU A 259 9.06 5.14 36.67
CA GLU A 259 10.02 6.08 36.10
C GLU A 259 10.05 5.99 34.57
N THR A 260 9.92 4.79 34.01
CA THR A 260 9.82 4.56 32.57
C THR A 260 8.53 5.17 32.03
N ASN A 261 7.39 4.94 32.70
CA ASN A 261 6.11 5.53 32.30
C ASN A 261 6.16 7.06 32.31
N LYS A 262 6.78 7.64 33.34
CA LYS A 262 6.99 9.10 33.41
C LYS A 262 7.93 9.61 32.31
N LEU A 263 8.98 8.86 31.99
CA LEU A 263 9.94 9.21 30.94
C LEU A 263 9.29 9.20 29.55
N LEU A 264 8.49 8.18 29.25
CA LEU A 264 7.92 7.94 27.93
C LEU A 264 6.58 8.67 27.72
N GLY A 265 5.80 8.87 28.78
CA GLY A 265 4.40 9.28 28.64
C GLY A 265 3.53 8.14 28.10
N LYS A 266 2.36 8.48 27.54
CA LYS A 266 1.41 7.46 27.07
C LYS A 266 1.83 6.92 25.70
N VAL A 267 2.39 5.71 25.66
CA VAL A 267 2.80 5.03 24.42
C VAL A 267 2.19 3.62 24.33
N PRO A 268 1.83 3.14 23.12
CA PRO A 268 1.19 1.84 22.93
C PRO A 268 2.16 0.68 23.17
N TYR A 269 1.60 -0.48 23.51
CA TYR A 269 2.31 -1.76 23.45
C TYR A 269 2.25 -2.32 22.03
N LEU A 270 3.40 -2.74 21.47
CA LEU A 270 3.52 -3.23 20.09
C LEU A 270 4.14 -4.64 20.02
N ASP A 271 4.05 -5.42 21.10
CA ASP A 271 4.52 -6.82 21.19
C ASP A 271 6.01 -7.04 20.83
N GLY A 272 6.82 -6.00 20.98
CA GLY A 272 8.25 -6.05 20.72
C GLY A 272 8.61 -6.04 19.24
N GLY A 273 8.01 -6.83 18.34
CA GLY A 273 8.26 -6.87 16.88
C GLY A 273 9.56 -6.23 16.36
N LEU A 274 9.42 -5.17 15.56
CA LEU A 274 10.54 -4.35 15.02
C LEU A 274 11.48 -3.76 16.09
N PHE A 275 10.98 -3.61 17.31
CA PHE A 275 11.64 -2.98 18.46
C PHE A 275 12.33 -3.96 19.40
N GLN A 276 12.26 -5.28 19.15
CA GLN A 276 12.98 -6.28 19.92
C GLN A 276 14.48 -6.06 19.80
N GLU A 277 15.22 -6.37 20.86
CA GLU A 277 16.68 -6.27 20.85
C GLU A 277 17.29 -7.04 19.67
N HIS A 278 17.99 -6.30 18.82
CA HIS A 278 18.71 -6.84 17.69
C HIS A 278 19.94 -7.62 18.17
N GLN A 279 20.44 -8.59 17.38
CA GLN A 279 21.60 -9.39 17.76
C GLN A 279 22.82 -8.51 18.11
N VAL A 280 23.01 -7.40 17.40
CA VAL A 280 24.07 -6.43 17.68
C VAL A 280 23.87 -5.74 19.04
N GLU A 281 22.63 -5.44 19.43
CA GLU A 281 22.30 -4.85 20.74
C GLU A 281 22.51 -5.87 21.86
N LYS A 282 22.13 -7.13 21.65
CA LYS A 282 22.40 -8.22 22.60
C LYS A 282 23.89 -8.44 22.83
N LEU A 283 24.67 -8.46 21.75
CA LEU A 283 26.12 -8.75 21.81
C LEU A 283 26.95 -7.55 22.26
N LYS A 284 26.56 -6.33 21.90
CA LYS A 284 27.39 -5.11 22.01
C LYS A 284 26.67 -3.91 22.62
N GLY A 285 25.41 -4.02 23.03
CA GLY A 285 24.52 -2.89 23.37
C GLY A 285 25.09 -1.89 24.37
N ARG A 286 25.85 -2.34 25.37
CA ARG A 286 26.50 -1.46 26.36
C ARG A 286 27.51 -0.49 25.72
N ASN A 287 28.17 -0.92 24.65
CA ASN A 287 29.22 -0.18 23.96
C ASN A 287 28.67 0.72 22.85
N ILE A 288 27.45 0.45 22.35
CA ILE A 288 26.83 1.25 21.28
C ILE A 288 26.63 2.67 21.78
N HIS A 289 27.15 3.63 21.02
CA HIS A 289 26.98 5.05 21.26
C HIS A 289 26.63 5.75 19.95
N ILE A 290 25.61 6.60 19.98
CA ILE A 290 25.15 7.39 18.83
C ILE A 290 25.00 8.82 19.33
N GLU A 291 25.70 9.74 18.69
CA GLU A 291 25.68 11.15 19.05
C GLU A 291 24.31 11.78 18.74
N ASP A 292 23.86 12.73 19.58
CA ASP A 292 22.53 13.35 19.46
C ASP A 292 22.35 14.07 18.11
N ALA A 293 23.45 14.58 17.54
CA ALA A 293 23.49 15.23 16.23
C ALA A 293 22.98 14.32 15.09
N ALA A 294 23.18 13.01 15.20
CA ALA A 294 22.68 12.06 14.20
C ALA A 294 21.14 12.10 14.10
N PHE A 295 20.47 12.21 15.25
CA PHE A 295 19.02 12.23 15.32
C PHE A 295 18.46 13.58 14.88
N TYR A 296 19.09 14.70 15.23
CA TYR A 296 18.69 16.02 14.71
C TYR A 296 18.75 16.06 13.18
N ASN A 297 19.84 15.58 12.58
CA ASN A 297 19.98 15.53 11.13
C ASN A 297 18.93 14.61 10.49
N LEU A 298 18.68 13.44 11.09
CA LEU A 298 17.70 12.48 10.58
C LEU A 298 16.27 13.01 10.67
N PHE A 299 15.88 13.63 11.79
CA PHE A 299 14.54 14.19 11.96
C PHE A 299 14.32 15.41 11.07
N SER A 300 15.35 16.24 10.86
CA SER A 300 15.29 17.32 9.86
C SER A 300 15.03 16.77 8.46
N PHE A 301 15.61 15.62 8.09
CA PHE A 301 15.28 14.95 6.83
C PHE A 301 13.84 14.43 6.82
N PHE A 302 13.39 13.77 7.89
CA PHE A 302 12.02 13.25 7.96
C PHE A 302 10.97 14.35 7.89
N ASP A 303 11.22 15.53 8.46
CA ASP A 303 10.31 16.68 8.42
C ASP A 303 10.17 17.32 7.04
N GLU A 304 11.06 17.02 6.09
CA GLU A 304 10.87 17.44 4.69
C GLU A 304 9.71 16.67 4.01
N TYR A 305 9.24 15.59 4.64
CA TYR A 305 8.21 14.71 4.11
C TYR A 305 6.93 14.70 4.93
N ASN A 306 5.81 14.50 4.23
CA ASN A 306 4.47 14.32 4.78
C ASN A 306 4.19 12.82 4.96
N TRP A 307 4.06 12.38 6.21
CA TRP A 307 3.92 10.95 6.55
C TRP A 307 2.44 10.54 6.60
N HIS A 308 2.10 9.47 5.88
CA HIS A 308 0.74 8.96 5.74
C HIS A 308 0.69 7.48 6.09
N LEU A 309 -0.21 7.07 6.98
CA LEU A 309 -0.28 5.67 7.45
C LEU A 309 -1.10 4.75 6.53
N ASP A 310 -1.74 5.31 5.51
CA ASP A 310 -2.47 4.59 4.47
C ASP A 310 -1.60 4.41 3.22
N GLU A 311 -1.81 3.37 2.43
CA GLU A 311 -1.13 3.13 1.13
C GLU A 311 -1.60 4.09 0.03
N ARG A 312 -2.14 5.26 0.41
CA ARG A 312 -2.62 6.23 -0.57
C ARG A 312 -1.47 6.72 -1.44
N PRO A 313 -1.69 6.95 -2.74
CA PRO A 313 -0.72 7.56 -3.61
C PRO A 313 -0.36 8.95 -3.12
N LEU A 314 0.91 9.24 -3.30
CA LEU A 314 1.55 10.47 -2.87
C LEU A 314 1.05 11.60 -3.78
N LYS A 315 0.33 12.59 -3.22
CA LYS A 315 -0.23 13.73 -3.98
C LYS A 315 0.83 14.81 -4.23
N ALA A 316 1.68 15.04 -3.25
CA ALA A 316 2.88 15.87 -3.35
C ALA A 316 4.15 15.03 -3.46
N ASP A 317 5.20 15.58 -4.10
CA ASP A 317 6.46 14.87 -4.29
C ASP A 317 7.18 14.51 -2.96
N ASN A 318 6.71 15.05 -1.84
CA ASN A 318 7.27 14.83 -0.52
C ASN A 318 6.36 14.01 0.41
N GLU A 319 5.36 13.31 -0.09
CA GLU A 319 4.58 12.40 0.76
C GLU A 319 5.30 11.05 0.90
N ILE A 320 5.08 10.35 2.01
CA ILE A 320 5.63 9.01 2.30
C ILE A 320 4.53 8.15 2.91
N ASN A 321 4.40 6.92 2.43
CA ASN A 321 3.38 5.95 2.85
C ASN A 321 4.02 4.59 3.24
N PRO A 322 3.27 3.60 3.74
CA PRO A 322 3.81 2.30 4.12
C PRO A 322 4.42 1.51 2.95
N ASP A 323 3.93 1.68 1.72
CA ASP A 323 4.55 1.04 0.54
C ASP A 323 6.00 1.50 0.32
N VAL A 324 6.28 2.79 0.55
CA VAL A 324 7.65 3.31 0.47
C VAL A 324 8.52 2.63 1.53
N LEU A 325 8.01 2.37 2.73
CA LEU A 325 8.73 1.58 3.73
C LEU A 325 8.96 0.15 3.26
N GLY A 326 7.94 -0.53 2.76
CA GLY A 326 8.05 -1.88 2.21
C GLY A 326 9.14 -1.97 1.15
N TYR A 327 9.14 -1.02 0.20
CA TYR A 327 10.16 -0.91 -0.83
C TYR A 327 11.57 -0.70 -0.28
N ILE A 328 11.75 0.18 0.70
CA ILE A 328 13.07 0.42 1.33
C ILE A 328 13.52 -0.82 2.10
N PHE A 329 12.61 -1.45 2.83
CA PHE A 329 12.88 -2.64 3.62
C PHE A 329 13.33 -3.79 2.72
N GLU A 330 12.58 -4.07 1.66
CA GLU A 330 12.90 -5.10 0.67
C GLU A 330 14.22 -4.82 -0.05
N LYS A 331 14.48 -3.57 -0.46
CA LYS A 331 15.72 -3.24 -1.19
C LYS A 331 16.97 -3.15 -0.33
N TYR A 332 16.84 -2.73 0.94
CA TYR A 332 17.99 -2.40 1.79
C TYR A 332 18.30 -3.49 2.80
N ILE A 333 17.28 -4.17 3.34
CA ILE A 333 17.46 -5.22 4.37
C ILE A 333 17.47 -6.61 3.73
N ASN A 334 16.71 -6.83 2.65
CA ASN A 334 16.56 -8.15 2.04
C ASN A 334 17.69 -8.46 1.04
N GLN A 335 18.91 -8.63 1.53
CA GLN A 335 19.97 -9.35 0.80
C GLN A 335 19.85 -10.86 1.10
N LYS A 336 18.87 -11.50 0.45
CA LYS A 336 18.69 -12.96 0.26
C LYS A 336 18.57 -13.90 1.49
N GLN A 337 18.80 -13.46 2.73
CA GLN A 337 18.84 -14.40 3.88
C GLN A 337 17.60 -14.44 4.78
N MET A 338 16.66 -13.49 4.74
CA MET A 338 15.58 -13.43 5.75
C MET A 338 14.13 -13.46 5.22
N GLY A 339 13.88 -13.57 3.91
CA GLY A 339 12.52 -13.86 3.39
C GLY A 339 11.41 -12.90 3.83
N ALA A 340 11.76 -11.67 4.22
CA ALA A 340 10.82 -10.72 4.77
C ALA A 340 10.29 -9.82 3.64
N TYR A 341 9.06 -10.11 3.23
CA TYR A 341 8.32 -9.39 2.18
C TYR A 341 7.24 -8.53 2.83
N TYR A 342 7.06 -7.32 2.30
CA TYR A 342 5.96 -6.48 2.74
C TYR A 342 4.64 -7.10 2.28
N THR A 343 3.71 -7.28 3.21
CA THR A 343 2.38 -7.82 2.94
C THR A 343 1.41 -6.66 2.74
N LYS A 344 0.80 -6.59 1.56
CA LYS A 344 -0.07 -5.47 1.15
C LYS A 344 -1.39 -5.40 1.94
N GLU A 345 -2.09 -4.28 1.80
CA GLU A 345 -3.38 -4.02 2.47
C GLU A 345 -4.47 -5.07 2.16
N ASP A 346 -4.46 -5.71 0.99
CA ASP A 346 -5.45 -6.73 0.63
C ASP A 346 -5.39 -7.95 1.56
N ILE A 347 -4.18 -8.48 1.79
CA ILE A 347 -3.95 -9.61 2.68
C ILE A 347 -4.10 -9.19 4.14
N THR A 348 -3.50 -8.07 4.55
CA THR A 348 -3.59 -7.61 5.95
C THR A 348 -5.00 -7.20 6.32
N GLY A 349 -5.74 -6.59 5.40
CA GLY A 349 -7.16 -6.25 5.53
C GLY A 349 -8.05 -7.47 5.59
N TYR A 350 -7.80 -8.50 4.77
CA TYR A 350 -8.49 -9.79 4.87
C TYR A 350 -8.27 -10.43 6.25
N ILE A 351 -7.02 -10.57 6.69
CA ILE A 351 -6.70 -11.18 7.99
C ILE A 351 -7.34 -10.38 9.13
N SER A 352 -7.24 -9.06 9.09
CA SER A 352 -7.78 -8.18 10.13
C SER A 352 -9.30 -8.26 10.22
N LYS A 353 -10.02 -8.21 9.09
CA LYS A 353 -11.49 -8.34 9.09
C LYS A 353 -11.94 -9.69 9.63
N ASN A 354 -11.30 -10.78 9.22
CA ASN A 354 -11.65 -12.13 9.64
C ASN A 354 -11.20 -12.49 11.08
N THR A 355 -10.44 -11.63 11.76
CA THR A 355 -10.00 -11.86 13.15
C THR A 355 -10.61 -10.86 14.14
N ILE A 356 -10.62 -9.57 13.79
CA ILE A 356 -11.08 -8.49 14.67
C ILE A 356 -12.61 -8.46 14.74
N ILE A 357 -13.31 -8.56 13.60
CA ILE A 357 -14.78 -8.46 13.58
C ILE A 357 -15.42 -9.60 14.39
N PRO A 358 -15.05 -10.89 14.21
CA PRO A 358 -15.61 -11.96 15.03
C PRO A 358 -15.33 -11.76 16.52
N PHE A 359 -14.10 -11.38 16.89
CA PHE A 359 -13.76 -11.09 18.28
C PHE A 359 -14.62 -9.97 18.87
N LEU A 360 -14.85 -8.88 18.12
CA LEU A 360 -15.69 -7.77 18.58
C LEU A 360 -17.14 -8.22 18.79
N PHE A 361 -17.69 -9.05 17.89
CA PHE A 361 -19.03 -9.62 18.08
C PHE A 361 -19.10 -10.51 19.32
N ASP A 362 -18.12 -11.39 19.54
CA ASP A 362 -18.07 -12.26 20.73
C ASP A 362 -18.02 -11.44 22.03
N GLN A 363 -17.22 -10.36 22.05
CA GLN A 363 -17.14 -9.48 23.21
C GLN A 363 -18.42 -8.65 23.42
N ALA A 364 -19.02 -8.16 22.33
CA ALA A 364 -20.26 -7.41 22.38
C ALA A 364 -21.43 -8.29 22.86
N GLN A 365 -21.53 -9.54 22.39
CA GLN A 365 -22.53 -10.50 22.82
C GLN A 365 -22.44 -10.77 24.33
N LYS A 366 -21.23 -10.94 24.86
CA LYS A 366 -21.00 -11.12 26.31
C LYS A 366 -21.50 -9.93 27.14
N LYS A 367 -21.41 -8.71 26.60
CA LYS A 367 -21.81 -7.47 27.30
C LYS A 367 -23.28 -7.10 27.10
N CYS A 368 -23.88 -7.48 25.98
CA CYS A 368 -25.25 -7.10 25.61
C CYS A 368 -26.00 -8.28 24.99
N LYS A 369 -26.20 -9.33 25.78
CA LYS A 369 -26.79 -10.60 25.30
C LYS A 369 -28.13 -10.40 24.56
N ILE A 370 -28.96 -9.50 25.07
CA ILE A 370 -30.30 -9.22 24.52
C ILE A 370 -30.28 -8.70 23.08
N ALA A 371 -29.22 -8.01 22.66
CA ALA A 371 -29.08 -7.53 21.28
C ALA A 371 -28.75 -8.67 20.29
N PHE A 372 -28.34 -9.83 20.80
CA PHE A 372 -27.88 -10.98 20.00
C PHE A 372 -28.85 -12.18 20.08
N GLU A 373 -29.93 -12.06 20.85
CA GLU A 373 -30.91 -13.11 21.10
C GLU A 373 -32.30 -12.73 20.59
N GLY A 374 -33.09 -13.73 20.19
CA GLY A 374 -34.46 -13.54 19.71
C GLY A 374 -34.56 -12.99 18.29
N GLU A 375 -35.80 -12.72 17.87
CA GLU A 375 -36.14 -12.35 16.48
C GLU A 375 -35.64 -10.97 16.06
N GLN A 376 -35.41 -10.07 17.02
CA GLN A 376 -34.90 -8.71 16.79
C GLN A 376 -33.39 -8.60 17.01
N SER A 377 -32.67 -9.73 16.99
CA SER A 377 -31.21 -9.71 17.14
C SER A 377 -30.54 -8.98 15.98
N ILE A 378 -29.35 -8.43 16.25
CA ILE A 378 -28.54 -7.76 15.23
C ILE A 378 -28.16 -8.69 14.06
N TRP A 379 -28.23 -10.01 14.26
CA TRP A 379 -28.00 -10.99 13.20
C TRP A 379 -29.00 -10.86 12.05
N ARG A 380 -30.16 -10.24 12.29
CA ARG A 380 -31.10 -9.89 11.23
C ARG A 380 -30.48 -8.93 10.20
N LEU A 381 -29.67 -7.97 10.64
CA LEU A 381 -28.98 -7.03 9.73
C LEU A 381 -27.97 -7.76 8.84
N LEU A 382 -27.36 -8.83 9.34
CA LEU A 382 -26.47 -9.70 8.56
C LEU A 382 -27.24 -10.61 7.61
N LYS A 383 -28.48 -11.00 7.95
CA LYS A 383 -29.35 -11.80 7.07
C LYS A 383 -30.00 -10.97 5.95
N GLU A 384 -30.12 -9.66 6.12
CA GLU A 384 -30.68 -8.76 5.11
C GLU A 384 -29.75 -8.62 3.89
N ASP A 385 -28.44 -8.80 4.09
CA ASP A 385 -27.43 -8.81 3.02
C ASP A 385 -26.26 -9.77 3.38
N PRO A 386 -26.46 -11.09 3.28
CA PRO A 386 -25.49 -12.08 3.72
C PRO A 386 -24.22 -12.08 2.84
N ASP A 387 -24.37 -11.75 1.55
CA ASP A 387 -23.29 -11.81 0.57
C ASP A 387 -22.28 -10.67 0.71
N ARG A 388 -22.65 -9.56 1.34
CA ARG A 388 -21.78 -8.42 1.63
C ARG A 388 -20.52 -8.78 2.41
N TYR A 389 -20.58 -9.84 3.20
CA TYR A 389 -19.50 -10.25 4.11
C TYR A 389 -18.71 -11.46 3.61
N ILE A 390 -19.14 -12.05 2.49
CA ILE A 390 -18.46 -13.16 1.83
C ILE A 390 -17.64 -12.58 0.69
N TYR A 391 -16.31 -12.80 0.73
CA TYR A 391 -15.44 -12.40 -0.36
C TYR A 391 -15.81 -13.15 -1.64
N ASP A 392 -15.84 -12.47 -2.79
CA ASP A 392 -16.27 -13.09 -4.06
C ASP A 392 -15.42 -14.29 -4.47
N ALA A 393 -14.13 -14.29 -4.11
CA ALA A 393 -13.24 -15.44 -4.29
C ALA A 393 -13.73 -16.72 -3.57
N VAL A 394 -14.54 -16.59 -2.53
CA VAL A 394 -15.13 -17.70 -1.76
C VAL A 394 -16.50 -18.10 -2.31
N LYS A 395 -17.12 -17.29 -3.16
CA LYS A 395 -18.40 -17.57 -3.82
C LYS A 395 -18.25 -18.43 -5.07
N LYS A 396 -17.04 -18.52 -5.64
CA LYS A 396 -16.80 -19.31 -6.85
C LYS A 396 -16.94 -20.80 -6.56
N GLY A 397 -17.71 -21.51 -7.40
CA GLY A 397 -17.93 -22.95 -7.27
C GLY A 397 -18.93 -23.38 -6.17
N VAL A 398 -19.60 -22.46 -5.46
CA VAL A 398 -20.57 -22.82 -4.39
C VAL A 398 -21.84 -23.49 -4.92
N GLU A 399 -22.15 -23.30 -6.20
CA GLU A 399 -23.28 -23.93 -6.91
C GLU A 399 -22.93 -25.34 -7.43
N LEU A 400 -21.66 -25.75 -7.30
CA LEU A 400 -21.18 -27.05 -7.74
C LEU A 400 -21.09 -28.02 -6.57
N ASP A 401 -21.41 -29.29 -6.82
CA ASP A 401 -21.12 -30.35 -5.85
C ASP A 401 -19.62 -30.40 -5.56
N LEU A 402 -19.23 -30.73 -4.32
CA LEU A 402 -17.82 -30.90 -3.98
C LEU A 402 -17.17 -31.95 -4.92
N PRO A 403 -15.95 -31.70 -5.44
CA PRO A 403 -15.22 -32.69 -6.22
C PRO A 403 -15.15 -34.02 -5.46
N GLU A 404 -15.32 -35.16 -6.14
CA GLU A 404 -15.44 -36.48 -5.49
C GLU A 404 -14.24 -36.75 -4.55
N GLU A 405 -13.04 -36.34 -4.96
CA GLU A 405 -11.78 -36.42 -4.24
C GLU A 405 -11.76 -35.62 -2.92
N ILE A 406 -12.58 -34.58 -2.80
CA ILE A 406 -12.75 -33.78 -1.58
C ILE A 406 -13.98 -34.27 -0.80
N ALA A 407 -15.07 -34.61 -1.49
CA ALA A 407 -16.34 -35.06 -0.92
C ALA A 407 -16.19 -36.33 -0.07
N VAL A 408 -15.34 -37.27 -0.51
CA VAL A 408 -15.02 -38.50 0.24
C VAL A 408 -14.45 -38.23 1.63
N GLY A 409 -13.89 -37.04 1.85
CA GLY A 409 -13.29 -36.62 3.11
C GLY A 409 -14.19 -35.77 4.02
N ILE A 410 -15.48 -35.59 3.73
CA ILE A 410 -16.40 -34.80 4.57
C ILE A 410 -16.46 -35.35 6.01
N LYS A 411 -16.58 -36.68 6.15
CA LYS A 411 -16.61 -37.34 7.47
C LYS A 411 -15.23 -37.67 8.04
N ASN A 412 -14.19 -37.65 7.21
CA ASN A 412 -12.82 -37.95 7.61
C ASN A 412 -11.81 -37.27 6.67
N VAL A 413 -11.19 -36.19 7.16
CA VAL A 413 -10.26 -35.34 6.40
C VAL A 413 -9.09 -36.13 5.79
N SER A 414 -8.64 -37.21 6.43
CA SER A 414 -7.53 -38.05 5.92
C SER A 414 -7.84 -38.76 4.60
N LYS A 415 -9.12 -38.83 4.21
CA LYS A 415 -9.55 -39.42 2.93
C LYS A 415 -9.53 -38.43 1.76
N ARG A 416 -9.34 -37.13 2.01
CA ARG A 416 -9.27 -36.14 0.93
C ARG A 416 -8.03 -36.41 0.10
N THR A 417 -8.22 -36.61 -1.20
CA THR A 417 -7.13 -36.70 -2.16
C THR A 417 -7.01 -35.38 -2.92
N GLU A 418 -5.81 -35.04 -3.37
CA GLU A 418 -5.55 -33.90 -4.26
C GLU A 418 -5.85 -32.49 -3.70
N TRP A 419 -6.19 -32.36 -2.42
CA TRP A 419 -6.45 -31.07 -1.75
C TRP A 419 -5.27 -30.08 -1.78
N ASN A 420 -4.06 -30.57 -2.09
CA ASN A 420 -2.83 -29.80 -2.20
C ASN A 420 -2.48 -29.40 -3.65
N LYS A 421 -3.35 -29.69 -4.62
CA LYS A 421 -3.22 -29.26 -6.01
C LYS A 421 -4.12 -28.05 -6.28
N PRO A 422 -3.84 -27.26 -7.34
CA PRO A 422 -4.77 -26.24 -7.81
C PRO A 422 -6.15 -26.88 -8.07
N ALA A 423 -7.21 -26.24 -7.57
CA ALA A 423 -8.56 -26.67 -7.88
C ALA A 423 -8.86 -26.45 -9.38
N PRO A 424 -9.73 -27.27 -9.99
CA PRO A 424 -10.16 -27.07 -11.37
C PRO A 424 -10.75 -25.66 -11.58
N PRO A 425 -10.66 -25.08 -12.78
CA PRO A 425 -11.11 -23.71 -13.07
C PRO A 425 -12.57 -23.42 -12.70
N GLU A 426 -13.42 -24.44 -12.74
CA GLU A 426 -14.82 -24.35 -12.33
C GLU A 426 -15.02 -24.15 -10.80
N TYR A 427 -14.01 -24.49 -9.98
CA TYR A 427 -14.05 -24.37 -8.51
C TYR A 427 -13.16 -23.24 -7.94
N ALA A 428 -12.32 -22.56 -8.74
CA ALA A 428 -11.37 -21.54 -8.26
C ALA A 428 -11.09 -20.37 -9.23
#